data_AF-A0A968SKB6-F1
#
_entry.id   AF-A0A968SKB6-F1
#
_cell.length_a   1.000
_cell.length_b   1.000
_cell.length_c   1.000
_cell.angle_alpha   90.00
_cell.angle_beta   90.00
_cell.angle_gamma   90.00
#
_symmetry.space_group_name_H-M   'P 1'
#
loop_
_entity.id
_entity.type
_entity.pdbx_description
1 polymer ?
#
loop_
_entity_poly.entity_id
_entity_poly.type
_entity_poly.pdbx_seq_one_letter_code
_entity_poly.pdbx_strand_id
1 'polypeptide(L)'
;MVSLAESLITALQQPGQERLRDLVRNPLCLTLLCHVWDGSGLPDTQAELYGRYLKKHYLWNRNLKELENHAKRCGKDITQVKAELQKALGELARVALETPGEGFRLSQGLLEKHLGEEINRKSLCHLALQLGLLNRTNIYRQGNNTFAFYHATFQEYFAALAIPDWDYFLPREHQDRPIPGRAYRIFEPQWKQVILVWLGRGDIAREEKEEFIHRLVNFNTGCDNGNFYYYRAYFLAAEAITQYADFAVIGKIANLQDYSLVDTIILQLIQWALGHFDPDRQQWITYLDSIEEVANAALKTTRRTKVVEYLSQNISMMLYSDEWMAELENEVNSEELELFLKQIMPYVEYLNGLSSKDKEGLILRFTQVLSEIDPSNEIAIAALVELTRNAQDEYIRMRAAERLGEIDKDNPVAIAALVE
;
A
#
# COMPACT_ATOMS: atom_id res chain seq x y z
N MET A 1 -21.05 -27.98 -9.83
CA MET A 1 -21.21 -26.67 -9.16
C MET A 1 -19.90 -26.41 -8.46
N VAL A 2 -19.13 -25.41 -8.89
CA VAL A 2 -17.91 -25.00 -8.17
C VAL A 2 -18.36 -24.52 -6.78
N SER A 3 -17.70 -25.00 -5.73
CA SER A 3 -18.02 -24.57 -4.37
C SER A 3 -17.70 -23.08 -4.20
N LEU A 4 -18.38 -22.39 -3.26
CA LEU A 4 -18.06 -20.99 -2.95
C LEU A 4 -16.59 -20.79 -2.54
N ALA A 5 -15.98 -21.81 -1.95
CA ALA A 5 -14.56 -21.79 -1.59
C ALA A 5 -13.66 -21.82 -2.82
N GLU A 6 -13.90 -22.75 -3.75
CA GLU A 6 -13.14 -22.84 -5.00
C GLU A 6 -13.30 -21.58 -5.85
N SER A 7 -14.51 -21.00 -5.90
CA SER A 7 -14.75 -19.77 -6.65
C SER A 7 -14.03 -18.56 -6.03
N LEU A 8 -13.94 -18.48 -4.70
CA LEU A 8 -13.17 -17.46 -4.01
C LEU A 8 -11.67 -17.60 -4.29
N ILE A 9 -11.14 -18.82 -4.22
CA ILE A 9 -9.72 -19.11 -4.53
C ILE A 9 -9.42 -18.71 -5.97
N THR A 10 -10.30 -19.10 -6.91
CA THR A 10 -10.17 -18.75 -8.33
C THR A 10 -10.17 -17.24 -8.52
N ALA A 11 -11.09 -16.53 -7.87
CA ALA A 11 -11.17 -15.07 -7.95
C ALA A 11 -9.89 -14.42 -7.42
N LEU A 12 -9.35 -14.88 -6.27
CA LEU A 12 -8.12 -14.33 -5.69
C LEU A 12 -6.87 -14.62 -6.55
N GLN A 13 -6.89 -15.66 -7.37
CA GLN A 13 -5.79 -16.02 -8.27
C GLN A 13 -5.82 -15.26 -9.59
N GLN A 14 -6.89 -14.50 -9.89
CA GLN A 14 -6.95 -13.70 -11.10
C GLN A 14 -5.88 -12.58 -11.08
N PRO A 15 -5.29 -12.26 -12.25
CA PRO A 15 -4.39 -11.11 -12.37
C PRO A 15 -5.05 -9.82 -11.87
N GLY A 16 -4.29 -8.98 -11.15
CA GLY A 16 -4.80 -7.73 -10.58
C GLY A 16 -5.33 -7.86 -9.15
N GLN A 17 -5.39 -9.07 -8.60
CA GLN A 17 -5.86 -9.35 -7.23
C GLN A 17 -4.72 -9.54 -6.22
N GLU A 18 -3.47 -9.25 -6.59
CA GLU A 18 -2.25 -9.34 -5.74
C GLU A 18 -2.49 -8.66 -4.39
N ARG A 19 -3.04 -7.46 -4.46
CA ARG A 19 -3.30 -6.61 -3.31
C ARG A 19 -4.29 -7.22 -2.32
N LEU A 20 -5.32 -7.90 -2.81
CA LEU A 20 -6.25 -8.63 -1.95
C LEU A 20 -5.62 -9.89 -1.39
N ARG A 21 -4.78 -10.58 -2.17
CA ARG A 21 -3.99 -11.71 -1.68
C ARG A 21 -3.09 -11.28 -0.51
N ASP A 22 -2.49 -10.10 -0.58
CA ASP A 22 -1.71 -9.53 0.53
C ASP A 22 -2.60 -9.17 1.73
N LEU A 23 -3.77 -8.56 1.50
CA LEU A 23 -4.72 -8.22 2.56
C LEU A 23 -5.18 -9.45 3.34
N VAL A 24 -5.46 -10.58 2.67
CA VAL A 24 -5.94 -11.82 3.32
C VAL A 24 -4.86 -12.68 3.94
N ARG A 25 -3.57 -12.28 3.86
CA ARG A 25 -2.54 -12.83 4.76
C ARG A 25 -2.86 -12.52 6.23
N ASN A 26 -3.63 -11.45 6.47
CA ASN A 26 -4.22 -11.18 7.78
C ASN A 26 -5.45 -12.11 8.01
N PRO A 27 -5.43 -12.98 9.04
CA PRO A 27 -6.52 -13.93 9.31
C PRO A 27 -7.88 -13.27 9.53
N LEU A 28 -7.92 -12.06 10.10
CA LEU A 28 -9.16 -11.31 10.25
C LEU A 28 -9.69 -10.91 8.88
N CYS A 29 -8.87 -10.31 8.02
CA CYS A 29 -9.29 -9.92 6.67
C CYS A 29 -9.78 -11.11 5.85
N LEU A 30 -9.11 -12.27 5.96
CA LEU A 30 -9.59 -13.51 5.34
C LEU A 30 -10.97 -13.91 5.88
N THR A 31 -11.15 -13.84 7.20
CA THR A 31 -12.45 -14.15 7.84
C THR A 31 -13.55 -13.21 7.35
N LEU A 32 -13.28 -11.91 7.28
CA LEU A 32 -14.20 -10.91 6.75
C LEU A 32 -14.52 -11.19 5.28
N LEU A 33 -13.50 -11.49 4.46
CA LEU A 33 -13.66 -11.79 3.04
C LEU A 33 -14.56 -13.01 2.83
N CYS A 34 -14.29 -14.11 3.54
CA CYS A 34 -15.12 -15.31 3.51
C CYS A 34 -16.57 -15.02 3.92
N HIS A 35 -16.79 -14.13 4.89
CA HIS A 35 -18.13 -13.74 5.30
C HIS A 35 -18.86 -12.92 4.23
N VAL A 36 -18.16 -12.01 3.55
CA VAL A 36 -18.75 -11.15 2.52
C VAL A 36 -18.85 -11.82 1.15
N TRP A 37 -18.12 -12.90 0.89
CA TRP A 37 -18.16 -13.60 -0.38
C TRP A 37 -19.55 -14.19 -0.67
N ASP A 38 -20.08 -13.86 -1.85
CA ASP A 38 -21.33 -14.39 -2.41
C ASP A 38 -21.24 -14.63 -3.93
N GLY A 39 -20.05 -14.47 -4.50
CA GLY A 39 -19.80 -14.56 -5.94
C GLY A 39 -19.98 -13.26 -6.73
N SER A 40 -20.37 -12.14 -6.09
CA SER A 40 -20.61 -10.84 -6.76
C SER A 40 -19.34 -10.02 -7.08
N GLY A 41 -18.16 -10.59 -6.85
CA GLY A 41 -16.86 -9.94 -7.04
C GLY A 41 -16.18 -9.57 -5.73
N LEU A 42 -14.86 -9.41 -5.79
CA LEU A 42 -14.03 -9.08 -4.65
C LEU A 42 -14.12 -7.57 -4.29
N PRO A 43 -13.84 -7.17 -3.05
CA PRO A 43 -13.78 -5.75 -2.68
C PRO A 43 -12.48 -5.10 -3.18
N ASP A 44 -12.58 -3.91 -3.76
CA ASP A 44 -11.45 -3.20 -4.35
C ASP A 44 -10.65 -2.40 -3.33
N THR A 45 -11.14 -2.19 -2.10
CA THR A 45 -10.44 -1.46 -1.01
C THR A 45 -10.64 -2.14 0.34
N GLN A 46 -9.73 -1.87 1.28
CA GLN A 46 -9.94 -2.31 2.66
C GLN A 46 -11.24 -1.70 3.23
N ALA A 47 -11.49 -0.41 3.00
CA ALA A 47 -12.72 0.25 3.42
C ALA A 47 -13.97 -0.42 2.85
N GLU A 48 -13.94 -0.84 1.58
CA GLU A 48 -15.04 -1.56 0.97
C GLU A 48 -15.28 -2.93 1.62
N LEU A 49 -14.22 -3.69 1.94
CA LEU A 49 -14.34 -4.95 2.68
C LEU A 49 -15.07 -4.75 4.01
N TYR A 50 -14.66 -3.75 4.81
CA TYR A 50 -15.33 -3.43 6.09
C TYR A 50 -16.78 -2.97 5.88
N GLY A 51 -17.05 -2.15 4.86
CA GLY A 51 -18.39 -1.69 4.52
C GLY A 51 -19.33 -2.83 4.11
N ARG A 52 -18.87 -3.73 3.23
CA ARG A 52 -19.60 -4.94 2.82
C ARG A 52 -19.87 -5.85 4.02
N TYR A 53 -18.88 -6.02 4.90
CA TYR A 53 -19.03 -6.81 6.13
C TYR A 53 -20.09 -6.21 7.04
N LEU A 54 -20.03 -4.92 7.35
CA LEU A 54 -21.02 -4.27 8.21
C LEU A 54 -22.44 -4.38 7.63
N LYS A 55 -22.59 -4.26 6.30
CA LYS A 55 -23.87 -4.47 5.64
C LYS A 55 -24.44 -5.85 5.92
N LYS A 56 -23.64 -6.93 5.75
CA LYS A 56 -24.08 -8.30 6.08
C LYS A 56 -24.29 -8.50 7.58
N HIS A 57 -23.41 -7.93 8.41
CA HIS A 57 -23.49 -7.99 9.87
C HIS A 57 -24.82 -7.44 10.39
N TYR A 58 -25.28 -6.30 9.88
CA TYR A 58 -26.58 -5.73 10.23
C TYR A 58 -27.76 -6.54 9.73
N LEU A 59 -27.62 -7.22 8.58
CA LEU A 59 -28.69 -8.04 7.99
C LEU A 59 -28.81 -9.43 8.62
N TRP A 60 -27.85 -9.85 9.45
CA TRP A 60 -27.99 -11.08 10.21
C TRP A 60 -29.26 -11.01 11.06
N ASN A 61 -30.18 -11.96 10.88
CA ASN A 61 -31.45 -12.12 11.61
C ASN A 61 -31.48 -11.58 13.05
N ARG A 62 -30.50 -11.92 13.90
CA ARG A 62 -30.43 -11.43 15.28
C ARG A 62 -30.20 -9.92 15.35
N ASN A 63 -29.22 -9.43 14.61
CA ASN A 63 -28.82 -8.02 14.58
C ASN A 63 -29.88 -7.15 13.91
N LEU A 64 -30.50 -7.63 12.82
CA LEU A 64 -31.59 -6.95 12.15
C LEU A 64 -32.79 -6.77 13.10
N LYS A 65 -33.17 -7.83 13.81
CA LYS A 65 -34.24 -7.78 14.80
C LYS A 65 -33.94 -6.80 15.93
N GLU A 66 -32.69 -6.73 16.38
CA GLU A 66 -32.31 -5.76 17.41
C GLU A 66 -32.36 -4.32 16.91
N LEU A 67 -31.92 -4.07 15.67
CA LEU A 67 -32.06 -2.77 15.01
C LEU A 67 -33.53 -2.36 14.89
N GLU A 68 -34.40 -3.26 14.42
CA GLU A 68 -35.85 -3.03 14.33
C GLU A 68 -36.47 -2.70 15.70
N ASN A 69 -36.09 -3.45 16.73
CA ASN A 69 -36.59 -3.23 18.09
C ASN A 69 -36.11 -1.87 18.62
N HIS A 70 -34.84 -1.52 18.41
CA HIS A 70 -34.30 -0.23 18.82
C HIS A 70 -34.97 0.92 18.08
N ALA A 71 -35.14 0.81 16.76
CA ALA A 71 -35.85 1.77 15.92
C ALA A 71 -37.28 2.02 16.43
N LYS A 72 -38.02 0.96 16.75
CA LYS A 72 -39.35 1.04 17.38
C LYS A 72 -39.31 1.73 18.75
N ARG A 73 -38.36 1.39 19.63
CA ARG A 73 -38.21 2.02 20.97
C ARG A 73 -37.93 3.52 20.88
N CYS A 74 -37.24 3.94 19.82
CA CYS A 74 -36.82 5.32 19.60
C CYS A 74 -37.78 6.11 18.68
N GLY A 75 -38.77 5.45 18.06
CA GLY A 75 -39.68 6.08 17.11
C GLY A 75 -38.98 6.56 15.83
N LYS A 76 -37.96 5.81 15.36
CA LYS A 76 -37.13 6.14 14.19
C LYS A 76 -37.20 5.04 13.14
N ASP A 77 -36.78 5.36 11.91
CA ASP A 77 -36.52 4.35 10.88
C ASP A 77 -35.16 3.66 11.12
N ILE A 78 -35.02 2.41 10.64
CA ILE A 78 -33.76 1.64 10.76
C ILE A 78 -32.59 2.38 10.10
N THR A 79 -32.83 3.05 8.97
CA THR A 79 -31.81 3.80 8.23
C THR A 79 -31.30 4.97 9.07
N GLN A 80 -32.21 5.68 9.75
CA GLN A 80 -31.85 6.78 10.67
C GLN A 80 -31.03 6.26 11.84
N VAL A 81 -31.46 5.17 12.48
CA VAL A 81 -30.72 4.55 13.60
C VAL A 81 -29.32 4.12 13.16
N LYS A 82 -29.19 3.49 11.99
CA LYS A 82 -27.88 3.09 11.45
C LYS A 82 -26.97 4.28 11.18
N ALA A 83 -27.49 5.36 10.60
CA ALA A 83 -26.73 6.57 10.34
C ALA A 83 -26.26 7.24 11.64
N GLU A 84 -27.13 7.34 12.65
CA GLU A 84 -26.79 7.88 13.96
C GLU A 84 -25.75 7.02 14.68
N LEU A 85 -25.93 5.70 14.68
CA LEU A 85 -24.99 4.75 15.27
C LEU A 85 -23.60 4.86 14.61
N GLN A 86 -23.55 4.85 13.29
CA GLN A 86 -22.30 4.94 12.54
C GLN A 86 -21.58 6.26 12.81
N LYS A 87 -22.31 7.39 12.81
CA LYS A 87 -21.76 8.70 13.14
C LYS A 87 -21.18 8.72 14.57
N ALA A 88 -21.93 8.20 15.54
CA ALA A 88 -21.51 8.24 16.94
C ALA A 88 -20.32 7.29 17.21
N LEU A 89 -20.29 6.11 16.58
CA LEU A 89 -19.14 5.20 16.63
C LEU A 89 -17.91 5.80 15.95
N GLY A 90 -18.09 6.51 14.84
CA GLY A 90 -17.01 7.21 14.16
C GLY A 90 -16.37 8.29 15.02
N GLU A 91 -17.20 9.16 15.63
CA GLU A 91 -16.69 10.19 16.54
C GLU A 91 -16.03 9.58 17.78
N LEU A 92 -16.61 8.53 18.37
CA LEU A 92 -16.01 7.82 19.49
C LEU A 92 -14.63 7.26 19.12
N ALA A 93 -14.53 6.58 17.97
CA ALA A 93 -13.29 6.01 17.49
C ALA A 93 -12.22 7.08 17.23
N ARG A 94 -12.61 8.18 16.58
CA ARG A 94 -11.73 9.31 16.27
C ARG A 94 -11.20 9.97 17.55
N VAL A 95 -12.08 10.31 18.49
CA VAL A 95 -11.70 10.95 19.76
C VAL A 95 -10.85 10.01 20.63
N ALA A 96 -11.14 8.72 20.63
CA ALA A 96 -10.34 7.74 21.37
C ALA A 96 -8.89 7.68 20.87
N LEU A 97 -8.67 7.75 19.55
CA LEU A 97 -7.33 7.77 18.96
C LEU A 97 -6.58 9.10 19.20
N GLU A 98 -7.31 10.20 19.42
CA GLU A 98 -6.73 11.49 19.83
C GLU A 98 -6.38 11.55 21.32
N THR A 99 -7.13 10.84 22.16
CA THR A 99 -7.06 10.99 23.61
C THR A 99 -5.99 10.05 24.20
N PRO A 100 -4.93 10.58 24.85
CA PRO A 100 -3.93 9.74 25.50
C PRO A 100 -4.56 8.80 26.54
N GLY A 101 -4.26 7.51 26.43
CA GLY A 101 -4.76 6.47 27.34
C GLY A 101 -6.10 5.83 26.96
N GLU A 102 -6.87 6.43 26.04
CA GLU A 102 -8.12 5.85 25.53
C GLU A 102 -7.85 4.94 24.32
N GLY A 103 -6.98 5.34 23.39
CA GLY A 103 -6.44 4.51 22.30
C GLY A 103 -7.41 3.43 21.80
N PHE A 104 -7.07 2.16 22.00
CA PHE A 104 -7.93 1.00 21.68
C PHE A 104 -8.67 0.40 22.90
N ARG A 105 -8.65 1.10 24.03
CA ARG A 105 -9.27 0.71 25.29
C ARG A 105 -10.10 1.87 25.85
N LEU A 106 -11.38 1.82 25.57
CA LEU A 106 -12.33 2.90 25.85
C LEU A 106 -12.77 2.85 27.32
N SER A 107 -12.71 3.99 28.00
CA SER A 107 -13.31 4.18 29.32
C SER A 107 -14.82 4.27 29.22
N GLN A 108 -15.50 3.88 30.31
CA GLN A 108 -16.95 4.07 30.44
C GLN A 108 -17.35 5.53 30.25
N GLY A 109 -16.60 6.49 30.81
CA GLY A 109 -16.92 7.91 30.70
C GLY A 109 -16.88 8.43 29.26
N LEU A 110 -15.89 8.02 28.47
CA LEU A 110 -15.83 8.38 27.05
C LEU A 110 -16.99 7.76 26.26
N LEU A 111 -17.27 6.49 26.53
CA LEU A 111 -18.35 5.75 25.88
C LEU A 111 -19.72 6.37 26.16
N GLU A 112 -20.03 6.69 27.42
CA GLU A 112 -21.29 7.30 27.83
C GLU A 112 -21.44 8.72 27.27
N LYS A 113 -20.35 9.49 27.22
CA LYS A 113 -20.34 10.84 26.61
C LYS A 113 -20.76 10.81 25.14
N HIS A 114 -20.33 9.81 24.37
CA HIS A 114 -20.56 9.75 22.92
C HIS A 114 -21.78 8.91 22.52
N LEU A 115 -22.11 7.87 23.28
CA LEU A 115 -23.14 6.88 22.92
C LEU A 115 -24.31 6.81 23.91
N GLY A 116 -24.23 7.53 25.03
CA GLY A 116 -25.18 7.46 26.14
C GLY A 116 -24.95 6.26 27.06
N GLU A 117 -25.71 6.19 28.15
CA GLU A 117 -25.57 5.16 29.18
C GLU A 117 -25.90 3.75 28.68
N GLU A 118 -25.11 2.77 29.10
CA GLU A 118 -25.30 1.36 28.75
C GLU A 118 -26.67 0.80 29.17
N ILE A 119 -27.14 1.19 30.36
CA ILE A 119 -28.39 0.68 30.94
C ILE A 119 -29.63 1.22 30.22
N ASN A 120 -29.49 2.36 29.53
CA ASN A 120 -30.56 2.96 28.77
C ASN A 120 -30.76 2.20 27.45
N ARG A 121 -31.84 1.42 27.34
CA ARG A 121 -32.17 0.63 26.14
C ARG A 121 -32.42 1.46 24.86
N LYS A 122 -32.57 2.79 24.98
CA LYS A 122 -32.66 3.72 23.86
C LYS A 122 -31.31 4.35 23.49
N SER A 123 -30.24 4.09 24.24
CA SER A 123 -28.91 4.62 23.94
C SER A 123 -28.24 3.86 22.80
N LEU A 124 -27.35 4.56 22.08
CA LEU A 124 -26.53 3.94 21.04
C LEU A 124 -25.48 3.01 21.66
N CYS A 125 -25.07 3.24 22.90
CA CYS A 125 -24.17 2.36 23.63
C CYS A 125 -24.79 0.97 23.79
N HIS A 126 -26.03 0.92 24.28
CA HIS A 126 -26.76 -0.33 24.44
C HIS A 126 -26.86 -1.07 23.10
N LEU A 127 -27.22 -0.35 22.04
CA LEU A 127 -27.32 -0.91 20.70
C LEU A 127 -25.98 -1.45 20.18
N ALA A 128 -24.90 -0.68 20.30
CA ALA A 128 -23.57 -1.07 19.83
C ALA A 128 -23.06 -2.35 20.51
N LEU A 129 -23.35 -2.52 21.81
CA LEU A 129 -23.02 -3.73 22.57
C LEU A 129 -23.89 -4.92 22.15
N GLN A 130 -25.19 -4.73 21.92
CA GLN A 130 -26.07 -5.82 21.47
C GLN A 130 -25.73 -6.30 20.06
N LEU A 131 -25.27 -5.40 19.20
CA LEU A 131 -24.80 -5.71 17.85
C LEU A 131 -23.37 -6.28 17.84
N GLY A 132 -22.66 -6.31 18.98
CA GLY A 132 -21.28 -6.80 19.06
C GLY A 132 -20.26 -5.91 18.32
N LEU A 133 -20.62 -4.65 18.05
CA LEU A 133 -19.67 -3.66 17.49
C LEU A 133 -18.70 -3.16 18.55
N LEU A 134 -19.15 -3.16 19.81
CA LEU A 134 -18.35 -2.91 21.00
C LEU A 134 -18.44 -4.11 21.95
N ASN A 135 -17.37 -4.36 22.69
CA ASN A 135 -17.25 -5.44 23.67
C ASN A 135 -16.73 -4.91 25.01
N ARG A 136 -17.12 -5.57 26.10
CA ARG A 136 -16.56 -5.33 27.45
C ARG A 136 -15.24 -6.10 27.57
N THR A 137 -14.17 -5.43 27.96
CA THR A 137 -12.82 -6.02 28.01
C THR A 137 -12.29 -6.28 29.41
N ASN A 138 -12.84 -5.62 30.43
CA ASN A 138 -12.44 -5.85 31.81
C ASN A 138 -13.65 -5.76 32.75
N ILE A 139 -13.90 -6.83 33.52
CA ILE A 139 -15.05 -6.98 34.42
C ILE A 139 -14.60 -7.12 35.89
N TYR A 140 -13.31 -7.43 36.14
CA TYR A 140 -12.84 -7.82 37.47
C TYR A 140 -11.47 -7.23 37.82
N ARG A 141 -11.46 -6.01 38.38
CA ARG A 141 -10.54 -5.54 39.46
C ARG A 141 -10.79 -4.04 39.70
N GLN A 142 -11.57 -3.72 40.73
CA GLN A 142 -11.59 -2.43 41.46
C GLN A 142 -11.40 -1.14 40.63
N GLY A 143 -12.07 -1.01 39.48
CA GLY A 143 -12.00 0.19 38.63
C GLY A 143 -12.93 0.10 37.43
N ASN A 144 -13.36 1.27 36.94
CA ASN A 144 -14.37 1.49 35.89
C ASN A 144 -14.32 0.49 34.72
N ASN A 145 -15.49 0.07 34.24
CA ASN A 145 -15.63 -0.81 33.09
C ASN A 145 -14.85 -0.27 31.88
N THR A 146 -14.11 -1.13 31.19
CA THR A 146 -13.46 -0.78 29.93
C THR A 146 -14.04 -1.55 28.75
N PHE A 147 -14.02 -0.90 27.60
CA PHE A 147 -14.63 -1.38 26.37
C PHE A 147 -13.61 -1.33 25.23
N ALA A 148 -13.90 -2.05 24.15
CA ALA A 148 -13.16 -1.96 22.91
C ALA A 148 -14.10 -2.23 21.73
N PHE A 149 -13.71 -1.78 20.54
CA PHE A 149 -14.35 -2.24 19.31
C PHE A 149 -14.16 -3.74 19.13
N TYR A 150 -15.01 -4.35 18.29
CA TYR A 150 -14.89 -5.75 17.91
C TYR A 150 -13.45 -6.14 17.55
N HIS A 151 -12.75 -5.26 16.84
CA HIS A 151 -11.32 -5.34 16.60
C HIS A 151 -10.74 -3.92 16.41
N ALA A 152 -9.43 -3.74 16.64
CA ALA A 152 -8.73 -2.46 16.47
C ALA A 152 -8.96 -1.86 15.06
N THR A 153 -8.94 -2.70 14.03
CA THR A 153 -9.18 -2.26 12.64
C THR A 153 -10.60 -1.77 12.37
N PHE A 154 -11.60 -2.22 13.15
CA PHE A 154 -12.94 -1.63 13.07
C PHE A 154 -12.97 -0.25 13.70
N GLN A 155 -12.21 -0.02 14.79
CA GLN A 155 -12.06 1.31 15.35
C GLN A 155 -11.44 2.25 14.33
N GLU A 156 -10.35 1.84 13.68
CA GLU A 156 -9.69 2.64 12.64
C GLU A 156 -10.62 2.91 11.45
N TYR A 157 -11.42 1.93 11.04
CA TYR A 157 -12.44 2.10 10.01
C TYR A 157 -13.52 3.11 10.41
N PHE A 158 -14.08 3.02 11.61
CA PHE A 158 -15.07 3.99 12.09
C PHE A 158 -14.47 5.38 12.23
N ALA A 159 -13.23 5.50 12.72
CA ALA A 159 -12.52 6.77 12.79
C ALA A 159 -12.34 7.37 11.38
N ALA A 160 -11.96 6.55 10.39
CA ALA A 160 -11.82 7.00 9.02
C ALA A 160 -13.13 7.55 8.46
N LEU A 161 -14.28 6.93 8.76
CA LEU A 161 -15.60 7.41 8.33
C LEU A 161 -15.99 8.77 8.94
N ALA A 162 -15.47 9.12 10.12
CA ALA A 162 -15.76 10.39 10.77
C ALA A 162 -14.94 11.56 10.23
N ILE A 163 -13.92 11.29 9.41
CA ILE A 163 -13.01 12.31 8.88
C ILE A 163 -13.52 12.75 7.50
N PRO A 164 -13.96 14.00 7.33
CA PRO A 164 -14.57 14.45 6.08
C PRO A 164 -13.55 14.62 4.96
N ASP A 165 -12.37 15.15 5.28
CA ASP A 165 -11.36 15.52 4.29
C ASP A 165 -9.94 15.36 4.88
N TRP A 166 -8.93 15.42 4.01
CA TRP A 166 -7.55 15.12 4.38
C TRP A 166 -6.85 16.23 5.17
N ASP A 167 -7.41 17.44 5.26
CA ASP A 167 -6.90 18.56 6.08
C ASP A 167 -6.75 18.16 7.55
N TYR A 168 -7.59 17.22 7.99
CA TYR A 168 -7.51 16.61 9.31
C TYR A 168 -6.17 15.89 9.55
N PHE A 169 -5.61 15.24 8.54
CA PHE A 169 -4.35 14.51 8.67
C PHE A 169 -3.12 15.40 8.48
N LEU A 170 -3.21 16.31 7.52
CA LEU A 170 -2.16 17.25 7.14
C LEU A 170 -2.80 18.60 6.82
N PRO A 171 -2.46 19.70 7.53
CA PRO A 171 -3.04 21.01 7.25
C PRO A 171 -2.80 21.46 5.81
N ARG A 172 -3.86 21.84 5.09
CA ARG A 172 -3.77 22.30 3.69
C ARG A 172 -2.91 23.55 3.54
N GLU A 173 -2.83 24.36 4.57
CA GLU A 173 -2.04 25.60 4.61
C GLU A 173 -0.54 25.34 4.80
N HIS A 174 -0.12 24.09 5.02
CA HIS A 174 1.29 23.76 5.13
C HIS A 174 2.05 24.17 3.86
N GLN A 175 3.13 24.93 4.07
CA GLN A 175 4.04 25.37 3.01
C GLN A 175 5.42 24.80 3.22
N ASP A 176 6.09 25.20 4.31
CA ASP A 176 7.47 24.83 4.61
C ASP A 176 7.71 24.56 6.11
N ARG A 177 6.69 24.72 6.95
CA ARG A 177 6.79 24.56 8.40
C ARG A 177 5.46 24.14 9.03
N PRO A 178 5.48 23.60 10.26
CA PRO A 178 4.26 23.27 10.98
C PRO A 178 3.37 24.50 11.21
N ILE A 179 2.06 24.34 10.99
CA ILE A 179 1.06 25.36 11.33
C ILE A 179 0.80 25.34 12.85
N PRO A 180 0.97 26.46 13.58
CA PRO A 180 0.76 26.49 15.03
C PRO A 180 -0.64 26.00 15.43
N GLY A 181 -0.69 25.10 16.42
CA GLY A 181 -1.95 24.54 16.94
C GLY A 181 -2.60 23.48 16.04
N ARG A 182 -1.98 23.12 14.92
CA ARG A 182 -2.47 22.07 14.01
C ARG A 182 -1.59 20.84 14.11
N ALA A 183 -2.21 19.67 14.20
CA ALA A 183 -1.50 18.39 14.29
C ALA A 183 -1.13 17.85 12.91
N TYR A 184 -0.01 17.14 12.82
CA TYR A 184 0.50 16.47 11.62
C TYR A 184 0.37 14.97 11.81
N ARG A 185 -0.87 14.49 11.73
CA ARG A 185 -1.23 13.09 12.01
C ARG A 185 -0.61 12.11 11.03
N ILE A 186 -0.15 12.58 9.86
CA ILE A 186 0.66 11.80 8.92
C ILE A 186 1.95 11.23 9.53
N PHE A 187 2.44 11.78 10.65
CA PHE A 187 3.63 11.31 11.37
C PHE A 187 3.32 10.54 12.66
N GLU A 188 2.05 10.41 13.01
CA GLU A 188 1.56 9.76 14.22
C GLU A 188 1.13 8.32 13.90
N PRO A 189 1.79 7.29 14.49
CA PRO A 189 1.59 5.90 14.10
C PRO A 189 0.13 5.41 14.18
N GLN A 190 -0.64 5.89 15.16
CA GLN A 190 -2.03 5.49 15.36
C GLN A 190 -2.98 5.97 14.26
N TRP A 191 -2.57 6.94 13.45
CA TRP A 191 -3.37 7.45 12.34
C TRP A 191 -3.04 6.81 11.01
N LYS A 192 -1.92 6.09 10.90
CA LYS A 192 -1.47 5.46 9.65
C LYS A 192 -2.57 4.61 9.03
N GLN A 193 -3.12 3.66 9.79
CA GLN A 193 -4.16 2.76 9.27
C GLN A 193 -5.47 3.50 8.99
N VAL A 194 -5.80 4.55 9.77
CA VAL A 194 -6.96 5.41 9.52
C VAL A 194 -6.81 6.14 8.18
N ILE A 195 -5.63 6.67 7.88
CA ILE A 195 -5.30 7.34 6.62
C ILE A 195 -5.46 6.37 5.43
N LEU A 196 -4.91 5.16 5.55
CA LEU A 196 -5.02 4.13 4.51
C LEU A 196 -6.49 3.75 4.25
N VAL A 197 -7.28 3.53 5.30
CA VAL A 197 -8.70 3.22 5.17
C VAL A 197 -9.46 4.43 4.60
N TRP A 198 -9.13 5.65 5.00
CA TRP A 198 -9.75 6.87 4.48
C TRP A 198 -9.54 7.01 2.97
N LEU A 199 -8.32 6.76 2.46
CA LEU A 199 -8.04 6.76 1.02
C LEU A 199 -8.80 5.66 0.26
N GLY A 200 -9.08 4.53 0.92
CA GLY A 200 -9.88 3.44 0.37
C GLY A 200 -11.39 3.72 0.30
N ARG A 201 -11.90 4.81 0.91
CA ARG A 201 -13.33 5.11 0.94
C ARG A 201 -13.87 5.49 -0.43
N GLY A 202 -14.95 4.84 -0.86
CA GLY A 202 -15.60 5.12 -2.15
C GLY A 202 -16.42 6.42 -2.18
N ASP A 203 -16.75 6.99 -1.01
CA ASP A 203 -17.50 8.24 -0.89
C ASP A 203 -16.61 9.50 -0.91
N ILE A 204 -15.29 9.33 -0.90
CA ILE A 204 -14.33 10.42 -1.07
C ILE A 204 -14.01 10.57 -2.57
N ALA A 205 -14.11 11.80 -3.07
CA ALA A 205 -13.80 12.12 -4.47
C ALA A 205 -12.36 11.74 -4.82
N ARG A 206 -12.14 11.37 -6.08
CA ARG A 206 -10.82 10.94 -6.55
C ARG A 206 -9.79 12.07 -6.44
N GLU A 207 -10.20 13.29 -6.79
CA GLU A 207 -9.39 14.49 -6.79
C GLU A 207 -8.86 14.80 -5.38
N GLU A 208 -9.68 14.61 -4.35
CA GLU A 208 -9.29 14.78 -2.94
C GLU A 208 -8.19 13.80 -2.52
N LYS A 209 -8.25 12.55 -3.01
CA LYS A 209 -7.23 11.54 -2.72
C LYS A 209 -5.93 11.84 -3.45
N GLU A 210 -6.03 12.19 -4.73
CA GLU A 210 -4.87 12.53 -5.56
C GLU A 210 -4.17 13.78 -5.03
N GLU A 211 -4.91 14.82 -4.62
CA GLU A 211 -4.35 16.02 -4.00
C GLU A 211 -3.60 15.68 -2.70
N PHE A 212 -4.19 14.84 -1.84
CA PHE A 212 -3.53 14.45 -0.60
C PHE A 212 -2.23 13.68 -0.85
N ILE A 213 -2.25 12.70 -1.77
CA ILE A 213 -1.05 11.92 -2.13
C ILE A 213 0.00 12.83 -2.76
N HIS A 214 -0.40 13.76 -3.63
CA HIS A 214 0.50 14.77 -4.20
C HIS A 214 1.16 15.62 -3.12
N ARG A 215 0.43 16.00 -2.07
CA ARG A 215 0.98 16.72 -0.91
C ARG A 215 1.96 15.90 -0.09
N LEU A 216 1.75 14.59 0.03
CA LEU A 216 2.67 13.68 0.72
C LEU A 216 3.99 13.51 -0.04
N VAL A 217 3.93 13.28 -1.35
CA VAL A 217 5.16 13.05 -2.16
C VAL A 217 5.97 14.34 -2.37
N ASN A 218 5.32 15.50 -2.30
CA ASN A 218 5.96 16.81 -2.38
C ASN A 218 6.00 17.51 -1.02
N PHE A 219 6.03 16.75 0.08
CA PHE A 219 5.98 17.32 1.42
C PHE A 219 7.18 18.24 1.66
N ASN A 220 6.94 19.55 1.71
CA ASN A 220 7.98 20.55 1.87
C ASN A 220 8.24 20.85 3.35
N THR A 221 9.42 20.42 3.75
CA THR A 221 9.87 20.44 5.16
C THR A 221 10.48 21.76 5.59
N GLY A 222 10.72 22.69 4.65
CA GLY A 222 11.49 23.93 4.86
C GLY A 222 12.98 23.75 5.11
N CYS A 223 13.47 22.50 5.10
CA CYS A 223 14.88 22.14 5.13
C CYS A 223 15.36 21.78 3.71
N ASP A 224 16.68 21.73 3.51
CA ASP A 224 17.28 21.25 2.26
C ASP A 224 16.74 19.87 1.84
N ASN A 225 16.78 19.62 0.53
CA ASN A 225 16.20 18.44 -0.12
C ASN A 225 16.63 17.12 0.56
N GLY A 226 15.69 16.19 0.72
CA GLY A 226 15.98 14.84 1.20
C GLY A 226 16.22 14.75 2.71
N ASN A 227 15.29 15.24 3.52
CA ASN A 227 15.34 15.06 4.98
C ASN A 227 14.30 14.06 5.50
N PHE A 228 14.44 13.72 6.78
CA PHE A 228 13.68 12.68 7.47
C PHE A 228 12.15 12.76 7.26
N TYR A 229 11.55 13.94 7.35
CA TYR A 229 10.09 14.07 7.27
C TYR A 229 9.57 13.94 5.84
N TYR A 230 10.35 14.38 4.84
CA TYR A 230 10.04 14.15 3.44
C TYR A 230 9.97 12.64 3.14
N TYR A 231 10.98 11.87 3.51
CA TYR A 231 10.95 10.41 3.32
C TYR A 231 9.78 9.75 4.03
N ARG A 232 9.48 10.15 5.28
CA ARG A 232 8.32 9.60 6.02
C ARG A 232 6.99 9.88 5.33
N ALA A 233 6.78 11.09 4.80
CA ALA A 233 5.57 11.43 4.06
C ALA A 233 5.49 10.63 2.74
N TYR A 234 6.63 10.50 2.04
CA TYR A 234 6.69 9.75 0.79
C TYR A 234 6.41 8.25 0.98
N PHE A 235 6.95 7.62 2.02
CA PHE A 235 6.66 6.22 2.33
C PHE A 235 5.21 6.00 2.74
N LEU A 236 4.58 6.97 3.41
CA LEU A 236 3.14 6.93 3.64
C LEU A 236 2.36 7.00 2.31
N ALA A 237 2.80 7.82 1.36
CA ALA A 237 2.23 7.89 0.01
C ALA A 237 2.38 6.55 -0.74
N ALA A 238 3.55 5.91 -0.66
CA ALA A 238 3.83 4.60 -1.26
C ALA A 238 2.91 3.49 -0.75
N GLU A 239 2.53 3.53 0.52
CA GLU A 239 1.57 2.59 1.09
C GLU A 239 0.13 2.99 0.74
N ALA A 240 -0.16 4.29 0.72
CA ALA A 240 -1.45 4.85 0.34
C ALA A 240 -1.90 4.47 -1.07
N ILE A 241 -1.01 4.43 -2.05
CA ILE A 241 -1.34 4.04 -3.44
C ILE A 241 -1.78 2.58 -3.58
N THR A 242 -1.63 1.76 -2.53
CA THR A 242 -2.22 0.43 -2.46
C THR A 242 -3.72 0.47 -2.14
N GLN A 243 -4.28 1.57 -1.63
CA GLN A 243 -5.66 1.59 -1.14
C GLN A 243 -6.70 1.97 -2.19
N TYR A 244 -6.31 2.38 -3.39
CA TYR A 244 -7.24 2.76 -4.47
C TYR A 244 -6.61 2.55 -5.85
N ALA A 245 -7.40 2.08 -6.83
CA ALA A 245 -6.92 1.52 -8.09
C ALA A 245 -6.46 2.54 -9.14
N ASP A 246 -7.10 3.71 -9.23
CA ASP A 246 -7.01 4.59 -10.41
C ASP A 246 -6.29 5.90 -10.11
N PHE A 247 -5.18 6.17 -10.81
CA PHE A 247 -4.55 7.49 -10.81
C PHE A 247 -4.64 8.11 -12.18
N ALA A 248 -4.81 9.43 -12.23
CA ALA A 248 -4.91 10.12 -13.51
C ALA A 248 -3.58 9.94 -14.25
N VAL A 249 -3.67 9.72 -15.57
CA VAL A 249 -2.51 9.79 -16.43
C VAL A 249 -2.07 11.25 -16.43
N ILE A 250 -0.89 11.52 -15.88
CA ILE A 250 -0.30 12.86 -15.78
C ILE A 250 0.61 13.19 -16.96
N GLY A 251 0.96 12.19 -17.77
CA GLY A 251 1.73 12.37 -18.99
C GLY A 251 1.94 11.08 -19.74
N LYS A 252 2.80 11.12 -20.75
CA LYS A 252 3.30 9.94 -21.45
C LYS A 252 4.82 9.94 -21.42
N ILE A 253 5.43 8.81 -21.09
CA ILE A 253 6.86 8.59 -21.37
C ILE A 253 6.97 8.33 -22.87
N ALA A 254 7.70 9.20 -23.57
CA ALA A 254 8.01 9.09 -24.99
C ALA A 254 6.80 8.87 -25.91
N ASN A 255 5.63 9.43 -25.58
CA ASN A 255 4.35 9.22 -26.28
C ASN A 255 3.85 7.75 -26.36
N LEU A 256 4.54 6.79 -25.74
CA LEU A 256 4.33 5.36 -25.89
C LEU A 256 3.69 4.70 -24.66
N GLN A 257 4.01 5.18 -23.45
CA GLN A 257 3.48 4.63 -22.20
C GLN A 257 2.84 5.72 -21.34
N ASP A 258 1.58 5.52 -20.96
CA ASP A 258 0.89 6.38 -20.00
C ASP A 258 1.61 6.38 -18.65
N TYR A 259 1.79 7.57 -18.09
CA TYR A 259 2.53 7.81 -16.86
C TYR A 259 1.64 8.49 -15.83
N SER A 260 1.61 7.93 -14.62
CA SER A 260 0.78 8.39 -13.51
C SER A 260 1.62 8.79 -12.29
N LEU A 261 0.96 9.38 -11.29
CA LEU A 261 1.58 9.65 -9.99
C LEU A 261 2.08 8.37 -9.31
N VAL A 262 1.42 7.24 -9.55
CA VAL A 262 1.84 5.92 -9.03
C VAL A 262 3.19 5.52 -9.62
N ASP A 263 3.35 5.69 -10.92
CA ASP A 263 4.61 5.37 -11.60
C ASP A 263 5.76 6.24 -11.07
N THR A 264 5.49 7.53 -10.81
CA THR A 264 6.46 8.43 -10.16
C THR A 264 6.87 7.94 -8.78
N ILE A 265 5.91 7.52 -7.96
CA ILE A 265 6.19 6.99 -6.63
C ILE A 265 7.04 5.72 -6.71
N ILE A 266 6.67 4.78 -7.59
CA ILE A 266 7.38 3.52 -7.74
C ILE A 266 8.80 3.73 -8.25
N LEU A 267 8.99 4.54 -9.28
CA LEU A 267 10.32 4.86 -9.80
C LEU A 267 11.19 5.51 -8.73
N GLN A 268 10.65 6.44 -7.94
CA GLN A 268 11.40 7.05 -6.84
C GLN A 268 11.82 6.03 -5.77
N LEU A 269 10.95 5.07 -5.44
CA LEU A 269 11.29 3.98 -4.52
C LEU A 269 12.40 3.10 -5.10
N ILE A 270 12.35 2.78 -6.39
CA ILE A 270 13.42 2.04 -7.09
C ILE A 270 14.74 2.81 -6.97
N GLN A 271 14.73 4.12 -7.24
CA GLN A 271 15.92 4.95 -7.10
C GLN A 271 16.47 4.94 -5.67
N TRP A 272 15.60 5.05 -4.65
CA TRP A 272 16.04 5.01 -3.25
C TRP A 272 16.55 3.64 -2.81
N ALA A 273 15.97 2.57 -3.34
CA ALA A 273 16.35 1.20 -3.02
C ALA A 273 17.62 0.73 -3.72
N LEU A 274 17.85 1.17 -4.96
CA LEU A 274 18.86 0.59 -5.85
C LEU A 274 19.87 1.63 -6.38
N GLY A 275 19.60 2.90 -6.15
CA GLY A 275 20.30 4.03 -6.75
C GLY A 275 19.77 4.37 -8.14
N HIS A 276 20.37 5.38 -8.76
CA HIS A 276 20.05 5.80 -10.12
C HIS A 276 21.25 6.42 -10.80
N PHE A 277 21.25 6.40 -12.13
CA PHE A 277 22.21 7.18 -12.91
C PHE A 277 21.80 8.66 -12.93
N ASP A 278 22.72 9.54 -12.55
CA ASP A 278 22.59 11.00 -12.64
C ASP A 278 23.31 11.48 -13.92
N PRO A 279 22.58 11.92 -14.97
CA PRO A 279 23.19 12.35 -16.22
C PRO A 279 24.07 13.60 -16.10
N ASP A 280 23.77 14.50 -15.17
CA ASP A 280 24.54 15.73 -14.98
C ASP A 280 25.89 15.43 -14.33
N ARG A 281 25.91 14.43 -13.44
CA ARG A 281 27.12 14.00 -12.73
C ARG A 281 27.84 12.83 -13.39
N GLN A 282 27.23 12.18 -14.39
CA GLN A 282 27.76 11.00 -15.08
C GLN A 282 28.18 9.88 -14.12
N GLN A 283 27.38 9.63 -13.09
CA GLN A 283 27.67 8.62 -12.07
C GLN A 283 26.42 7.98 -11.50
N TRP A 284 26.58 6.80 -10.90
CA TRP A 284 25.54 6.18 -10.10
C TRP A 284 25.45 6.82 -8.72
N ILE A 285 24.27 7.31 -8.37
CA ILE A 285 23.96 7.89 -7.07
C ILE A 285 23.24 6.85 -6.22
N THR A 286 23.79 6.60 -5.04
CA THR A 286 23.17 5.78 -3.98
C THR A 286 22.63 6.65 -2.85
N TYR A 287 21.86 6.04 -1.96
CA TYR A 287 21.22 6.69 -0.82
C TYR A 287 21.73 6.08 0.49
N LEU A 288 21.40 6.71 1.63
CA LEU A 288 21.74 6.17 2.94
C LEU A 288 21.08 4.79 3.14
N ASP A 289 21.79 3.85 3.77
CA ASP A 289 21.31 2.49 4.03
C ASP A 289 19.91 2.45 4.66
N SER A 290 19.62 3.36 5.61
CA SER A 290 18.31 3.44 6.25
C SER A 290 17.16 3.82 5.30
N ILE A 291 17.45 4.58 4.24
CA ILE A 291 16.47 4.93 3.21
C ILE A 291 16.30 3.75 2.25
N GLU A 292 17.42 3.15 1.85
CA GLU A 292 17.46 1.97 1.00
C GLU A 292 16.65 0.81 1.60
N GLU A 293 16.85 0.49 2.88
CA GLU A 293 16.12 -0.58 3.58
C GLU A 293 14.61 -0.36 3.56
N VAL A 294 14.16 0.87 3.86
CA VAL A 294 12.74 1.20 3.90
C VAL A 294 12.14 1.22 2.49
N ALA A 295 12.88 1.71 1.49
CA ALA A 295 12.45 1.68 0.09
C ALA A 295 12.34 0.24 -0.44
N ASN A 296 13.31 -0.62 -0.13
CA ASN A 296 13.24 -2.05 -0.47
C ASN A 296 12.03 -2.74 0.18
N ALA A 297 11.75 -2.44 1.44
CA ALA A 297 10.56 -2.96 2.10
C ALA A 297 9.26 -2.46 1.45
N ALA A 298 9.23 -1.18 1.04
CA ALA A 298 8.08 -0.59 0.34
C ALA A 298 7.84 -1.26 -1.02
N LEU A 299 8.88 -1.48 -1.84
CA LEU A 299 8.77 -2.13 -3.16
C LEU A 299 8.10 -3.51 -3.11
N LYS A 300 8.28 -4.26 -2.02
CA LYS A 300 7.66 -5.57 -1.81
C LYS A 300 6.15 -5.54 -1.62
N THR A 301 5.60 -4.38 -1.23
CA THR A 301 4.17 -4.22 -0.87
C THR A 301 3.45 -3.21 -1.76
N THR A 302 4.18 -2.31 -2.42
CA THR A 302 3.64 -1.30 -3.33
C THR A 302 3.45 -1.89 -4.73
N ARG A 303 2.19 -2.03 -5.18
CA ARG A 303 1.81 -2.27 -6.60
C ARG A 303 2.76 -3.24 -7.35
N ARG A 304 2.89 -4.46 -6.82
CA ARG A 304 3.81 -5.51 -7.28
C ARG A 304 3.99 -5.60 -8.79
N THR A 305 2.91 -5.65 -9.56
CA THR A 305 2.97 -5.78 -11.03
C THR A 305 3.77 -4.67 -11.69
N LYS A 306 3.57 -3.42 -11.26
CA LYS A 306 4.28 -2.25 -11.79
C LYS A 306 5.74 -2.22 -11.34
N VAL A 307 6.02 -2.59 -10.09
CA VAL A 307 7.40 -2.72 -9.60
C VAL A 307 8.16 -3.79 -10.40
N VAL A 308 7.55 -4.95 -10.60
CA VAL A 308 8.11 -6.04 -11.41
C VAL A 308 8.38 -5.57 -12.84
N GLU A 309 7.44 -4.86 -13.47
CA GLU A 309 7.61 -4.29 -14.80
C GLU A 309 8.83 -3.37 -14.88
N TYR A 310 8.94 -2.38 -13.99
CA TYR A 310 10.05 -1.42 -14.03
C TYR A 310 11.40 -2.05 -13.70
N LEU A 311 11.46 -2.95 -12.72
CA LEU A 311 12.70 -3.68 -12.41
C LEU A 311 13.12 -4.57 -13.59
N SER A 312 12.17 -5.27 -14.21
CA SER A 312 12.42 -6.11 -15.38
C SER A 312 12.98 -5.29 -16.55
N GLN A 313 12.38 -4.13 -16.85
CA GLN A 313 12.87 -3.23 -17.90
C GLN A 313 14.29 -2.76 -17.61
N ASN A 314 14.61 -2.39 -16.37
CA ASN A 314 15.95 -1.98 -15.98
C ASN A 314 16.98 -3.10 -16.17
N ILE A 315 16.65 -4.32 -15.75
CA ILE A 315 17.53 -5.49 -15.91
C ILE A 315 17.76 -5.80 -17.38
N SER A 316 16.69 -5.82 -18.20
CA SER A 316 16.82 -6.04 -19.64
C SER A 316 17.70 -4.99 -20.30
N MET A 317 17.54 -3.70 -19.96
CA MET A 317 18.42 -2.64 -20.48
C MET A 317 19.89 -2.86 -20.09
N MET A 318 20.16 -3.37 -18.88
CA MET A 318 21.53 -3.63 -18.44
C MET A 318 22.16 -4.86 -19.08
N LEU A 319 21.38 -5.92 -19.30
CA LEU A 319 21.86 -7.16 -19.93
C LEU A 319 22.14 -6.96 -21.42
N TYR A 320 21.24 -6.26 -22.12
CA TYR A 320 21.20 -6.20 -23.58
C TYR A 320 21.59 -4.82 -24.13
N SER A 321 22.33 -4.00 -23.35
CA SER A 321 22.69 -2.63 -23.74
C SER A 321 23.47 -2.57 -25.06
N ASP A 322 24.35 -3.55 -25.31
CA ASP A 322 25.17 -3.61 -26.52
C ASP A 322 24.33 -3.98 -27.76
N GLU A 323 23.36 -4.88 -27.58
CA GLU A 323 22.43 -5.31 -28.64
C GLU A 323 21.44 -4.18 -28.99
N TRP A 324 20.92 -3.49 -27.98
CA TRP A 324 20.07 -2.31 -28.16
C TRP A 324 20.76 -1.23 -28.98
N MET A 325 22.05 -0.95 -28.72
CA MET A 325 22.80 0.04 -29.50
C MET A 325 22.92 -0.35 -30.97
N ALA A 326 23.17 -1.64 -31.26
CA ALA A 326 23.29 -2.13 -32.63
C ALA A 326 21.94 -2.09 -33.39
N GLU A 327 20.82 -2.36 -32.73
CA GLU A 327 19.48 -2.24 -33.34
C GLU A 327 19.11 -0.77 -33.63
N LEU A 328 19.45 0.14 -32.73
CA LEU A 328 19.16 1.58 -32.86
C LEU A 328 19.93 2.25 -34.01
N GLU A 329 21.16 1.83 -34.29
CA GLU A 329 21.93 2.31 -35.44
C GLU A 329 21.26 1.96 -36.79
N ASN A 330 20.39 0.96 -36.83
CA ASN A 330 19.73 0.46 -38.03
C ASN A 330 18.30 1.02 -38.27
N GLU A 331 17.66 1.65 -37.29
CA GLU A 331 16.24 2.06 -37.33
C GLU A 331 15.98 3.57 -37.16
N VAL A 332 16.84 4.47 -37.64
CA VAL A 332 16.59 5.91 -37.49
C VAL A 332 15.74 6.46 -38.65
N ASN A 333 14.44 6.70 -38.41
CA ASN A 333 13.61 7.58 -39.26
C ASN A 333 12.29 8.05 -38.59
N SER A 334 12.30 8.47 -37.32
CA SER A 334 11.19 9.26 -36.77
C SER A 334 11.63 10.25 -35.68
N GLU A 335 11.01 11.43 -35.67
CA GLU A 335 11.27 12.51 -34.71
C GLU A 335 10.94 12.11 -33.25
N GLU A 336 9.99 11.19 -33.07
CA GLU A 336 9.64 10.64 -31.74
C GLU A 336 10.74 9.70 -31.21
N LEU A 337 11.36 8.90 -32.08
CA LEU A 337 12.45 8.01 -31.70
C LEU A 337 13.71 8.81 -31.31
N GLU A 338 14.01 9.91 -32.00
CA GLU A 338 15.15 10.78 -31.65
C GLU A 338 15.02 11.38 -30.25
N LEU A 339 13.81 11.84 -29.88
CA LEU A 339 13.58 12.41 -28.54
C LEU A 339 13.72 11.36 -27.44
N PHE A 340 13.21 10.15 -27.67
CA PHE A 340 13.36 9.02 -26.76
C PHE A 340 14.83 8.62 -26.58
N LEU A 341 15.56 8.50 -27.70
CA LEU A 341 16.97 8.18 -27.69
C LEU A 341 17.78 9.19 -26.91
N LYS A 342 17.50 10.48 -27.08
CA LYS A 342 18.17 11.54 -26.30
C LYS A 342 18.02 11.39 -24.78
N GLN A 343 16.94 10.77 -24.30
CA GLN A 343 16.71 10.55 -22.87
C GLN A 343 17.46 9.32 -22.33
N ILE A 344 17.55 8.26 -23.12
CA ILE A 344 18.13 6.97 -22.68
C ILE A 344 19.61 6.85 -23.02
N MET A 345 20.09 7.49 -24.10
CA MET A 345 21.47 7.37 -24.58
C MET A 345 22.52 7.64 -23.49
N PRO A 346 22.40 8.70 -22.65
CA PRO A 346 23.38 8.94 -21.59
C PRO A 346 23.51 7.77 -20.60
N TYR A 347 22.39 7.07 -20.32
CA TYR A 347 22.40 5.91 -19.45
C TYR A 347 23.05 4.70 -20.13
N VAL A 348 22.77 4.46 -21.41
CA VAL A 348 23.37 3.35 -22.17
C VAL A 348 24.88 3.56 -22.34
N GLU A 349 25.31 4.76 -22.69
CA GLU A 349 26.72 5.13 -22.75
C GLU A 349 27.42 4.93 -21.40
N TYR A 350 26.77 5.33 -20.30
CA TYR A 350 27.26 5.07 -18.95
C TYR A 350 27.42 3.56 -18.68
N LEU A 351 26.39 2.75 -18.97
CA LEU A 351 26.43 1.30 -18.78
C LEU A 351 27.56 0.64 -19.59
N ASN A 352 27.80 1.10 -20.81
CA ASN A 352 28.87 0.58 -21.68
C ASN A 352 30.26 1.04 -21.24
N GLY A 353 30.35 2.15 -20.49
CA GLY A 353 31.59 2.65 -19.87
C GLY A 353 31.95 1.98 -18.54
N LEU A 354 31.04 1.21 -17.93
CA LEU A 354 31.29 0.52 -16.67
C LEU A 354 32.31 -0.61 -16.82
N SER A 355 33.05 -0.89 -15.74
CA SER A 355 33.82 -2.13 -15.67
C SER A 355 32.87 -3.33 -15.65
N SER A 356 33.33 -4.50 -16.12
CA SER A 356 32.54 -5.75 -16.09
C SER A 356 31.98 -6.00 -14.69
N LYS A 357 32.82 -5.86 -13.67
CA LYS A 357 32.44 -6.03 -12.27
C LYS A 357 31.34 -5.07 -11.81
N ASP A 358 31.42 -3.80 -12.18
CA ASP A 358 30.43 -2.80 -11.76
C ASP A 358 29.08 -3.01 -12.46
N LYS A 359 29.10 -3.34 -13.76
CA LYS A 359 27.89 -3.69 -14.54
C LYS A 359 27.23 -4.95 -13.99
N GLU A 360 28.02 -6.01 -13.79
CA GLU A 360 27.58 -7.27 -13.17
C GLU A 360 26.99 -7.04 -11.77
N GLY A 361 27.62 -6.17 -10.97
CA GLY A 361 27.18 -5.85 -9.62
C GLY A 361 25.84 -5.13 -9.61
N LEU A 362 25.62 -4.22 -10.57
CA LEU A 362 24.36 -3.52 -10.75
C LEU A 362 23.23 -4.47 -11.18
N ILE A 363 23.50 -5.35 -12.15
CA ILE A 363 22.56 -6.38 -12.59
C ILE A 363 22.18 -7.29 -11.43
N LEU A 364 23.15 -7.77 -10.65
CA LEU A 364 22.89 -8.62 -9.50
C LEU A 364 21.98 -7.91 -8.48
N ARG A 365 22.23 -6.63 -8.19
CA ARG A 365 21.46 -5.86 -7.21
C ARG A 365 19.99 -5.71 -7.60
N PHE A 366 19.70 -5.32 -8.84
CA PHE A 366 18.33 -5.21 -9.34
C PHE A 366 17.63 -6.58 -9.37
N THR A 367 18.35 -7.60 -9.85
CA THR A 367 17.84 -8.96 -9.96
C THR A 367 17.48 -9.56 -8.59
N GLN A 368 18.25 -9.27 -7.54
CA GLN A 368 17.95 -9.70 -6.17
C GLN A 368 16.62 -9.14 -5.65
N VAL A 369 16.35 -7.86 -5.87
CA VAL A 369 15.08 -7.26 -5.45
C VAL A 369 13.93 -7.82 -6.28
N LEU A 370 14.13 -7.99 -7.58
CA LEU A 370 13.10 -8.57 -8.46
C LEU A 370 12.76 -10.01 -8.07
N SER A 371 13.75 -10.86 -7.79
CA SER A 371 13.51 -12.27 -7.42
C SER A 371 12.87 -12.42 -6.03
N GLU A 372 13.12 -11.50 -5.10
CA GLU A 372 12.41 -11.48 -3.81
C GLU A 372 10.93 -11.09 -3.97
N ILE A 373 10.63 -10.21 -4.93
CA ILE A 373 9.26 -9.78 -5.22
C ILE A 373 8.54 -10.85 -6.03
N ASP A 374 9.17 -11.35 -7.09
CA ASP A 374 8.61 -12.31 -8.04
C ASP A 374 9.61 -13.42 -8.38
N PRO A 375 9.68 -14.50 -7.57
CA PRO A 375 10.67 -15.56 -7.75
C PRO A 375 10.56 -16.28 -9.11
N SER A 376 9.37 -16.31 -9.72
CA SER A 376 9.14 -16.96 -11.01
C SER A 376 9.39 -16.03 -12.20
N ASN A 377 9.93 -14.82 -11.98
CA ASN A 377 10.17 -13.86 -13.05
C ASN A 377 11.29 -14.34 -13.99
N GLU A 378 10.94 -14.53 -15.27
CA GLU A 378 11.85 -15.07 -16.28
C GLU A 378 13.07 -14.17 -16.54
N ILE A 379 12.90 -12.84 -16.47
CA ILE A 379 14.00 -11.88 -16.68
C ILE A 379 14.99 -11.95 -15.52
N ALA A 380 14.51 -12.04 -14.28
CA ALA A 380 15.38 -12.24 -13.12
C ALA A 380 16.16 -13.56 -13.20
N ILE A 381 15.48 -14.65 -13.57
CA ILE A 381 16.12 -15.96 -13.73
C ILE A 381 17.18 -15.90 -14.84
N ALA A 382 16.86 -15.33 -16.00
CA ALA A 382 17.80 -15.18 -17.10
C ALA A 382 19.05 -14.37 -16.68
N ALA A 383 18.86 -13.27 -15.95
CA ALA A 383 19.95 -12.45 -15.44
C ALA A 383 20.88 -13.23 -14.49
N LEU A 384 20.33 -14.02 -13.57
CA LEU A 384 21.14 -14.84 -12.65
C LEU A 384 21.89 -15.96 -13.36
N VAL A 385 21.27 -16.60 -14.35
CA VAL A 385 21.92 -17.63 -15.18
C VAL A 385 23.10 -17.02 -15.94
N GLU A 386 22.89 -15.85 -16.55
CA GLU A 386 23.93 -15.12 -17.28
C GLU A 386 25.11 -14.77 -16.36
N LEU A 387 24.84 -14.22 -15.18
CA LEU A 387 25.87 -13.92 -14.18
C LEU A 387 26.59 -15.19 -13.69
N THR A 388 25.89 -16.30 -13.50
CA THR A 388 26.50 -17.56 -13.02
C THR A 388 27.49 -18.12 -14.05
N ARG A 389 27.16 -18.02 -15.34
CA ARG A 389 28.00 -18.51 -16.43
C ARG A 389 29.16 -17.57 -16.73
N ASN A 390 28.87 -16.27 -16.84
CA ASN A 390 29.73 -15.32 -17.54
C ASN A 390 30.35 -14.22 -16.65
N ALA A 391 29.88 -14.02 -15.40
CA ALA A 391 30.40 -12.95 -14.54
C ALA A 391 31.90 -13.13 -14.25
N GLN A 392 32.70 -12.09 -14.49
CA GLN A 392 34.14 -12.13 -14.28
C GLN A 392 34.52 -12.09 -12.79
N ASP A 393 33.68 -11.46 -11.96
CA ASP A 393 33.89 -11.43 -10.51
C ASP A 393 33.34 -12.69 -9.83
N GLU A 394 34.22 -13.43 -9.16
CA GLU A 394 33.88 -14.69 -8.48
C GLU A 394 32.82 -14.51 -7.38
N TYR A 395 32.86 -13.38 -6.66
CA TYR A 395 31.87 -13.11 -5.63
C TYR A 395 30.49 -12.87 -6.24
N ILE A 396 30.40 -12.11 -7.33
CA ILE A 396 29.14 -11.90 -8.05
C ILE A 396 28.60 -13.23 -8.60
N ARG A 397 29.47 -14.05 -9.21
CA ARG A 397 29.12 -15.38 -9.72
C ARG A 397 28.53 -16.28 -8.62
N MET A 398 29.21 -16.34 -7.47
CA MET A 398 28.74 -17.13 -6.30
C MET A 398 27.41 -16.62 -5.78
N ARG A 399 27.22 -15.30 -5.69
CA ARG A 399 25.96 -14.69 -5.23
C ARG A 399 24.83 -14.93 -6.22
N ALA A 400 25.10 -14.93 -7.52
CA ALA A 400 24.11 -15.26 -8.54
C ALA A 400 23.65 -16.72 -8.41
N ALA A 401 24.59 -17.66 -8.24
CA ALA A 401 24.29 -19.07 -8.01
C ALA A 401 23.52 -19.32 -6.70
N GLU A 402 23.91 -18.66 -5.60
CA GLU A 402 23.20 -18.70 -4.32
C GLU A 402 21.73 -18.29 -4.50
N ARG A 403 21.50 -17.13 -5.12
CA ARG A 403 20.14 -16.63 -5.36
C ARG A 403 19.34 -17.51 -6.31
N LEU A 404 19.99 -18.08 -7.32
CA LEU A 404 19.33 -19.00 -8.24
C LEU A 404 18.88 -20.29 -7.54
N GLY A 405 19.64 -20.76 -6.54
CA GLY A 405 19.25 -21.89 -5.69
C GLY A 405 18.13 -21.58 -4.68
N GLU A 406 17.97 -20.31 -4.30
CA GLU A 406 16.84 -19.85 -3.47
C GLU A 406 15.54 -19.68 -4.28
N ILE A 407 15.67 -19.45 -5.58
CA ILE A 407 14.54 -19.29 -6.50
C ILE A 407 13.93 -20.66 -6.80
N ASP A 408 12.60 -20.72 -6.67
CA ASP A 408 11.72 -21.84 -7.01
C ASP A 408 12.44 -23.19 -7.25
N LYS A 409 12.50 -24.01 -6.20
CA LYS A 409 13.21 -25.30 -6.12
C LYS A 409 12.93 -26.29 -7.27
N ASP A 410 11.86 -26.07 -8.02
CA ASP A 410 11.42 -26.93 -9.13
C ASP A 410 11.64 -26.26 -10.51
N ASN A 411 12.31 -25.10 -10.57
CA ASN A 411 12.58 -24.39 -11.81
C ASN A 411 13.69 -25.09 -12.64
N PRO A 412 13.37 -25.64 -13.82
CA PRO A 412 14.32 -26.45 -14.59
C PRO A 412 15.48 -25.63 -15.15
N VAL A 413 15.29 -24.35 -15.44
CA VAL A 413 16.33 -23.45 -15.95
C VAL A 413 17.35 -23.15 -14.85
N ALA A 414 16.87 -22.85 -13.65
CA ALA A 414 17.71 -22.64 -12.47
C ALA A 414 18.54 -23.88 -12.15
N ILE A 415 17.89 -25.05 -12.13
CA ILE A 415 18.57 -26.33 -11.87
C ILE A 415 19.63 -26.62 -12.93
N ALA A 416 19.29 -26.47 -14.21
CA ALA A 416 20.24 -26.73 -15.29
C ALA A 416 21.49 -25.84 -15.18
N ALA A 417 21.31 -24.55 -14.90
CA ALA A 417 22.43 -23.61 -14.77
C ALA A 417 23.30 -23.83 -13.52
N LEU A 418 22.79 -24.44 -12.45
CA LEU A 418 23.57 -24.78 -11.25
C LEU A 418 24.32 -26.12 -11.36
N VAL A 419 23.92 -26.99 -12.30
CA VAL A 419 24.55 -28.28 -12.54
C VAL A 419 25.73 -28.18 -13.52
N GLU A 420 25.66 -27.23 -14.45
CA GLU A 420 26.79 -26.82 -15.31
C GLU A 420 27.93 -26.21 -14.49
#